data_AF-M5BI89-F1
#
_entry.id   AF-M5BI89-F1
#
_cell.length_a   1.000
_cell.length_b   1.000
_cell.length_c   1.000
_cell.angle_alpha   90.00
_cell.angle_beta   90.00
_cell.angle_gamma   90.00
#
_symmetry.space_group_name_H-M   'P 1'
#
loop_
_entity.id
_entity.type
_entity.pdbx_description
1 polymer ?
#
loop_
_entity_poly.entity_id
_entity_poly.type
_entity_poly.pdbx_seq_one_letter_code
_entity_poly.pdbx_strand_id
1 'polypeptide(L)'
;MLHSLRNARSVVRPARAFAGQVRNLSIHEYQSMELLNAYGIPTPASKAAKTPQEAYDVAKNFGKDGLVIKAQVLAGGRGKGKFDTGLQGGVHKVSR
;
A
#
# COMPACT_ATOMS: atom_id res chain seq x y z
N MET A 1 -10.84 63.98 37.81
CA MET A 1 -11.27 63.51 36.48
C MET A 1 -10.39 62.34 36.06
N LEU A 2 -10.95 61.39 35.31
CA LEU A 2 -10.54 59.99 35.25
C LEU A 2 -9.15 59.69 34.66
N HIS A 3 -8.55 58.63 35.19
CA HIS A 3 -7.37 57.92 34.71
C HIS A 3 -7.60 57.28 33.33
N SER A 4 -6.69 57.50 32.38
CA SER A 4 -6.67 56.79 31.09
C SER A 4 -5.54 55.77 31.09
N LEU A 5 -5.86 54.51 31.40
CA LEU A 5 -4.96 53.37 31.21
C LEU A 5 -5.10 52.90 29.76
N ARG A 6 -4.01 53.01 28.98
CA ARG A 6 -3.94 52.50 27.61
C ARG A 6 -3.80 50.98 27.65
N ASN A 7 -4.77 50.32 27.03
CA ASN A 7 -4.88 48.87 26.97
C ASN A 7 -3.88 48.32 25.94
N ALA A 8 -2.74 47.79 26.38
CA ALA A 8 -1.78 47.11 25.50
C ALA A 8 -2.32 45.71 25.16
N ARG A 9 -2.93 45.56 23.98
CA ARG A 9 -3.30 44.24 23.45
C ARG A 9 -2.04 43.54 22.94
N SER A 10 -1.63 42.47 23.61
CA SER A 10 -0.61 41.57 23.09
C SER A 10 -1.16 40.85 21.85
N VAL A 11 -0.50 41.04 20.71
CA VAL A 11 -0.79 40.27 19.50
C VAL A 11 -0.10 38.92 19.65
N VAL A 12 -0.77 37.97 20.29
CA VAL A 12 -0.32 36.57 20.29
C VAL A 12 -0.50 36.04 18.87
N ARG A 13 0.59 35.95 18.11
CA ARG A 13 0.60 35.20 16.85
C ARG A 13 0.39 33.72 17.19
N PRO A 14 -0.65 33.05 16.66
CA PRO A 14 -0.75 31.61 16.84
C PRO A 14 0.49 30.98 16.19
N ALA A 15 1.20 30.14 16.94
CA ALA A 15 2.22 29.28 16.35
C ALA A 15 1.54 28.50 15.22
N ARG A 16 2.02 28.65 13.98
CA ARG A 16 1.60 27.76 12.90
C ARG A 16 1.92 26.35 13.38
N ALA A 17 0.89 25.56 13.68
CA ALA A 17 1.05 24.14 13.87
C ALA A 17 1.83 23.64 12.65
N PHE A 18 3.02 23.08 12.85
CA PHE A 18 3.74 22.40 11.79
C PHE A 18 2.81 21.28 11.34
N ALA A 19 2.10 21.49 10.22
CA ALA A 19 1.41 20.42 9.54
C ALA A 19 2.51 19.44 9.13
N GLY A 20 2.66 18.35 9.89
CA GLY A 20 3.62 17.29 9.57
C GLY A 20 3.45 16.90 8.11
N GLN A 21 4.56 16.67 7.42
CA GLN A 21 4.54 16.34 6.00
C GLN A 21 3.66 15.10 5.77
N VAL A 22 2.48 15.28 5.17
CA VAL A 22 1.64 14.18 4.73
C VAL A 22 2.21 13.67 3.41
N ARG A 23 2.67 12.42 3.41
CA ARG A 23 3.15 11.74 2.20
C ARG A 23 2.03 10.83 1.70
N ASN A 24 1.42 11.20 0.57
CA ASN A 24 0.43 10.37 -0.12
C ASN A 24 1.14 9.27 -0.93
N LEU A 25 1.88 8.40 -0.25
CA LEU A 25 2.63 7.30 -0.88
C LEU A 25 1.88 5.99 -0.68
N SER A 26 1.59 5.31 -1.78
CA SER A 26 1.16 3.91 -1.79
C SER A 26 2.08 3.14 -2.72
N ILE A 27 2.59 2.00 -2.25
CA ILE A 27 3.39 1.07 -3.03
C ILE A 27 2.60 -0.22 -3.26
N HIS A 28 2.96 -0.96 -4.30
CA HIS A 28 2.28 -2.22 -4.60
C HIS A 28 2.58 -3.28 -3.54
N GLU A 29 1.69 -4.27 -3.42
CA GLU A 29 1.84 -5.38 -2.47
C GLU A 29 3.18 -6.09 -2.64
N TYR A 30 3.61 -6.37 -3.87
CA TYR A 30 4.89 -7.04 -4.10
C TYR A 30 6.10 -6.23 -3.59
N GLN A 31 6.06 -4.90 -3.69
CA GLN A 31 7.14 -4.02 -3.22
C GLN A 31 7.21 -4.01 -1.70
N SER A 32 6.03 -3.95 -1.05
CA SER A 32 5.93 -4.08 0.41
C SER A 32 6.48 -5.42 0.88
N MET A 33 6.12 -6.52 0.20
CA MET A 33 6.61 -7.86 0.56
C MET A 33 8.12 -7.99 0.37
N GLU A 34 8.66 -7.48 -0.74
CA GLU A 34 10.10 -7.48 -1.00
C GLU A 34 10.87 -6.72 0.09
N LEU A 35 10.38 -5.53 0.46
CA LEU A 35 10.96 -4.73 1.53
C LEU A 35 10.90 -5.44 2.88
N LEU A 36 9.74 -5.98 3.27
CA LEU A 36 9.60 -6.66 4.56
C LEU A 36 10.50 -7.91 4.65
N ASN A 37 10.56 -8.71 3.57
CA ASN A 37 11.43 -9.88 3.51
C ASN A 37 12.92 -9.50 3.57
N ALA A 38 13.34 -8.40 2.93
CA ALA A 38 14.71 -7.92 2.97
C ALA A 38 15.18 -7.57 4.39
N TYR A 39 14.25 -7.23 5.29
CA TYR A 39 14.52 -6.94 6.70
C TYR A 39 14.18 -8.11 7.64
N GLY A 40 13.95 -9.32 7.09
CA GLY A 40 13.69 -10.52 7.89
C GLY A 40 12.34 -10.54 8.60
N ILE A 41 11.40 -9.67 8.22
CA ILE A 41 10.04 -9.67 8.78
C ILE A 41 9.28 -10.85 8.17
N PRO A 42 8.67 -11.74 8.98
CA PRO A 42 7.94 -12.89 8.47
C PRO A 42 6.77 -12.46 7.57
N THR A 43 6.88 -12.76 6.28
CA THR A 43 5.80 -12.59 5.31
C THR A 43 5.73 -13.81 4.39
N PRO A 44 4.61 -14.06 3.71
CA PRO A 44 4.56 -15.07 2.68
C PRO A 44 5.63 -14.82 1.61
N ALA A 45 6.35 -15.88 1.23
CA ALA A 45 7.20 -15.83 0.05
C ALA A 45 6.36 -15.36 -1.14
N SER A 46 6.87 -14.39 -1.90
CA SER A 46 6.18 -13.85 -3.06
C SER A 46 7.19 -13.42 -4.12
N LYS A 47 6.77 -13.46 -5.37
CA LYS A 47 7.58 -13.01 -6.51
C LYS A 47 6.66 -12.35 -7.52
N ALA A 48 7.03 -11.16 -7.98
CA ALA A 48 6.31 -10.47 -9.04
C ALA A 48 6.60 -11.12 -10.38
N ALA A 49 5.58 -11.22 -11.23
CA ALA A 49 5.68 -11.67 -12.60
C ALA A 49 5.07 -10.60 -13.52
N LYS A 50 5.76 -10.26 -14.60
CA LYS A 50 5.32 -9.30 -15.61
C LYS A 50 4.75 -9.97 -16.85
N THR A 51 5.00 -11.27 -17.03
CA THR A 51 4.49 -12.07 -18.14
C THR A 51 3.77 -13.31 -17.62
N PRO A 52 2.84 -13.89 -18.42
CA PRO A 52 2.20 -15.16 -18.07
C PRO A 52 3.21 -16.30 -17.89
N GLN A 53 4.26 -16.33 -18.71
CA GLN A 53 5.32 -17.34 -18.63
C GLN A 53 6.08 -17.23 -17.31
N GLU A 54 6.47 -16.02 -16.90
CA GLU A 54 7.09 -15.80 -15.59
C GLU A 54 6.19 -16.26 -14.44
N ALA A 55 4.89 -15.99 -14.52
CA ALA A 55 3.93 -16.42 -13.49
C ALA A 55 3.86 -17.95 -13.40
N TYR A 56 3.86 -18.64 -14.55
CA TYR A 56 3.90 -20.10 -14.63
C TYR A 56 5.19 -20.67 -14.03
N ASP A 57 6.35 -20.12 -14.42
CA ASP A 57 7.65 -20.59 -13.93
C ASP A 57 7.81 -20.35 -12.42
N VAL A 58 7.29 -19.23 -11.91
CA VAL A 58 7.21 -18.96 -10.47
C VAL A 58 6.34 -20.00 -9.78
N ALA A 59 5.13 -20.27 -10.28
CA ALA A 59 4.21 -21.24 -9.68
C ALA A 59 4.77 -22.69 -9.70
N LYS A 60 5.56 -23.04 -10.72
CA LYS A 60 6.22 -24.35 -10.81
C LYS A 60 7.29 -24.54 -9.73
N ASN A 61 8.07 -23.49 -9.47
CA ASN A 61 9.19 -23.50 -8.53
C ASN A 61 8.78 -23.14 -7.09
N PHE A 62 7.65 -22.47 -6.92
CA PHE A 62 7.05 -22.24 -5.61
C PHE A 62 6.47 -23.53 -5.03
N GLY A 63 6.34 -23.57 -3.70
CA GLY A 63 5.84 -24.72 -2.93
C GLY A 63 4.54 -25.32 -3.47
N LYS A 64 4.26 -26.57 -3.09
CA LYS A 64 3.18 -27.37 -3.71
C LYS A 64 1.77 -26.93 -3.33
N ASP A 65 1.57 -26.38 -2.13
CA ASP A 65 0.25 -26.11 -1.57
C ASP A 65 0.04 -24.62 -1.27
N GLY A 66 -1.18 -24.14 -1.47
CA GLY A 66 -1.61 -22.80 -1.03
C GLY A 66 -1.16 -21.65 -1.92
N LEU A 67 -0.87 -21.90 -3.20
CA LEU A 67 -0.46 -20.85 -4.14
C LEU A 67 -1.61 -19.89 -4.45
N VAL A 68 -1.29 -18.60 -4.53
CA VAL A 68 -2.24 -17.54 -4.88
C VAL A 68 -1.60 -16.61 -5.89
N ILE A 69 -2.30 -16.38 -7.00
CA ILE A 69 -1.95 -15.33 -7.97
C ILE A 69 -2.80 -14.09 -7.69
N LYS A 70 -2.15 -12.91 -7.64
CA LYS A 70 -2.79 -11.65 -7.26
C LYS A 70 -2.43 -10.54 -8.23
N ALA A 71 -3.46 -9.87 -8.76
CA ALA A 71 -3.31 -8.64 -9.52
C ALA A 71 -2.66 -7.54 -8.67
N GLN A 72 -1.66 -6.88 -9.24
CA GLN A 72 -0.94 -5.78 -8.61
C GLN A 72 -1.54 -4.45 -9.06
N VAL A 73 -2.35 -3.83 -8.20
CA VAL A 73 -2.96 -2.51 -8.41
C VAL A 73 -3.00 -1.74 -7.08
N LEU A 74 -2.91 -0.41 -7.12
CA LEU A 74 -3.05 0.46 -5.94
C LEU A 74 -4.52 0.68 -5.59
N ALA A 75 -5.25 -0.42 -5.39
CA ALA A 75 -6.66 -0.41 -5.04
C ALA A 75 -7.01 -1.62 -4.16
N GLY A 76 -7.98 -1.42 -3.25
CA GLY A 76 -8.63 -2.49 -2.51
C GLY A 76 -9.63 -3.28 -3.36
N GLY A 77 -10.28 -4.29 -2.78
CA GLY A 77 -11.42 -4.98 -3.42
C GLY A 77 -11.08 -5.93 -4.57
N ARG A 78 -9.80 -6.18 -4.84
CA ARG A 78 -9.31 -7.00 -5.97
C ARG A 78 -10.02 -8.33 -6.15
N GLY A 79 -10.27 -9.08 -5.06
CA GLY A 79 -10.94 -10.39 -5.13
C GLY A 79 -12.38 -10.34 -5.66
N LYS A 80 -13.06 -9.19 -5.57
CA LYS A 80 -14.42 -8.95 -6.11
C LYS A 80 -14.40 -8.14 -7.42
N GLY A 81 -13.22 -7.79 -7.93
CA GLY A 81 -13.05 -7.03 -9.17
C GLY A 81 -13.35 -7.87 -10.41
N LYS A 82 -13.31 -7.23 -11.58
CA LYS A 82 -13.54 -7.86 -12.89
C LYS A 82 -12.54 -7.29 -13.89
N PHE A 83 -12.04 -8.13 -14.79
CA PHE A 83 -11.25 -7.69 -15.93
C PHE A 83 -12.15 -7.44 -17.14
N ASP A 84 -11.71 -6.58 -18.05
CA ASP A 84 -12.34 -6.31 -19.35
C ASP A 84 -12.34 -7.54 -20.28
N THR A 85 -11.39 -8.47 -20.07
CA THR A 85 -11.36 -9.79 -20.69
C THR A 85 -12.47 -10.74 -20.23
N GLY A 86 -13.26 -10.35 -19.22
CA GLY A 86 -14.33 -11.14 -18.63
C GLY A 86 -13.91 -11.98 -17.42
N LEU A 87 -12.62 -12.10 -17.12
CA LEU A 87 -12.13 -12.80 -15.93
C LEU A 87 -12.67 -12.13 -14.65
N GLN A 88 -13.21 -12.94 -13.73
CA GLN A 88 -13.75 -12.45 -12.45
C GLN A 88 -12.73 -12.64 -11.34
N GLY A 89 -12.54 -11.60 -10.53
CA GLY A 89 -11.62 -11.58 -9.39
C GLY A 89 -10.16 -11.39 -9.79
N GLY A 90 -9.45 -10.53 -9.06
CA GLY A 90 -8.01 -10.31 -9.18
C GLY A 90 -7.18 -11.11 -8.17
N VAL A 91 -7.77 -12.08 -7.47
CA VAL A 91 -7.09 -12.93 -6.47
C VAL A 91 -7.60 -14.36 -6.66
N HIS A 92 -6.73 -15.28 -7.10
CA HIS A 92 -7.08 -16.66 -7.41
C HIS A 92 -6.15 -17.64 -6.71
N LYS A 93 -6.72 -18.73 -6.17
CA LYS A 93 -5.93 -19.89 -5.75
C LYS A 93 -5.46 -20.63 -6.99
N VAL A 94 -4.20 -21.02 -7.01
CA VAL A 94 -3.63 -21.84 -8.08
C VAL A 94 -3.58 -23.28 -7.59
N SER A 95 -4.38 -24.14 -8.20
CA SER A 95 -4.28 -25.59 -8.09
C SER A 95 -3.44 -26.13 -9.25
N ARG A 96 -2.62 -27.16 -8.99
CA ARG A 96 -2.00 -27.96 -10.05
C ARG A 96 -2.97 -28.98 -10.60
#